data_AF-A0A933ZM84-F1
#
_entry.id   AF-A0A933ZM84-F1
#
_cell.length_a   1.000
_cell.length_b   1.000
_cell.length_c   1.000
_cell.angle_alpha   90.00
_cell.angle_beta   90.00
_cell.angle_gamma   90.00
#
_symmetry.space_group_name_H-M   'P 1'
#
loop_
_entity.id
_entity.type
_entity.pdbx_description
1 polymer ?
#
loop_
_entity_poly.entity_id
_entity_poly.type
_entity_poly.pdbx_seq_one_letter_code
_entity_poly.pdbx_strand_id
1 'polypeptide(L)'
;MSGGPARWSARAGFFDYRPPAVECDEWHVNFADPRLFCAYSGPLLAQDELQVAEHPALAAVREALEPMGQAQTEDREGATPVLVAGVERRCALATGPNRAAGRPRGLYGNAFALAKPEVVRAAVQPQNPPTRSNILAIAAPVGHGRYSARQIEGIARTAFAGFSAARLESKSARAVVHTGFWGCGAFGGNRVLMTALQALAAQMAGVEVVFHWGDEAGEAPANEGARLAASSAHGEVAAVIQELAGMGFEWGVSDGN
;
A
#
# COMPACT_ATOMS: atom_id res chain seq x y z
N MET A 1 -8.00 -12.04 -23.78
CA MET A 1 -7.55 -13.03 -22.78
C MET A 1 -8.58 -13.03 -21.66
N SER A 2 -9.30 -14.13 -21.46
CA SER A 2 -10.29 -14.25 -20.38
C SER A 2 -9.57 -14.68 -19.10
N GLY A 3 -9.11 -13.71 -18.31
CA GLY A 3 -8.65 -13.96 -16.95
C GLY A 3 -9.83 -14.41 -16.09
N GLY A 4 -9.67 -15.50 -15.34
CA GLY A 4 -10.65 -15.85 -14.31
C GLY A 4 -10.79 -14.71 -13.29
N PRO A 5 -11.90 -14.66 -12.51
CA PRO A 5 -12.10 -13.57 -11.55
C PRO A 5 -10.93 -13.53 -10.56
N ALA A 6 -10.27 -12.38 -10.45
CA ALA A 6 -9.27 -12.16 -9.40
C ALA A 6 -9.92 -12.43 -8.04
N ARG A 7 -9.20 -13.19 -7.19
CA ARG A 7 -9.69 -13.51 -5.85
C ARG A 7 -9.39 -12.33 -4.93
N TRP A 8 -10.45 -11.71 -4.43
CA TRP A 8 -10.39 -10.68 -3.41
C TRP A 8 -10.69 -11.29 -2.05
N SER A 9 -9.81 -11.06 -1.08
CA SER A 9 -10.04 -11.37 0.32
C SER A 9 -9.74 -10.13 1.16
N ALA A 10 -10.58 -9.84 2.14
CA ALA A 10 -10.40 -8.72 3.04
C ALA A 10 -10.31 -9.26 4.48
N ARG A 11 -9.40 -8.71 5.30
CA ARG A 11 -9.25 -9.10 6.70
C ARG A 11 -8.88 -7.90 7.60
N ALA A 12 -9.20 -8.03 8.89
CA ALA A 12 -8.81 -7.08 9.91
C ALA A 12 -7.31 -7.10 10.17
N GLY A 13 -6.80 -5.99 10.69
CA GLY A 13 -5.40 -5.83 11.05
C GLY A 13 -4.54 -5.26 9.92
N PHE A 14 -3.23 -5.37 10.12
CA PHE A 14 -2.18 -4.88 9.23
C PHE A 14 -1.35 -6.05 8.71
N PHE A 15 -0.39 -5.78 7.83
CA PHE A 15 0.52 -6.80 7.29
C PHE A 15 1.18 -7.59 8.41
N ASP A 16 1.01 -8.91 8.39
CA ASP A 16 1.57 -9.82 9.39
C ASP A 16 2.86 -10.51 8.90
N TYR A 17 3.18 -10.39 7.60
CA TYR A 17 4.31 -10.98 6.91
C TYR A 17 4.49 -12.47 7.21
N ARG A 18 3.39 -13.17 7.49
CA ARG A 18 3.43 -14.61 7.75
C ARG A 18 3.74 -15.34 6.45
N PRO A 19 4.56 -16.41 6.47
CA PRO A 19 4.77 -17.22 5.29
C PRO A 19 3.43 -17.74 4.73
N PRO A 20 3.29 -17.82 3.40
CA PRO A 20 2.06 -18.28 2.80
C PRO A 20 1.83 -19.76 3.13
N ALA A 21 0.57 -20.13 3.38
CA ALA A 21 0.18 -21.52 3.66
C ALA A 21 0.22 -22.42 2.41
N VAL A 22 0.33 -21.82 1.23
CA VAL A 22 0.29 -22.45 -0.09
C VAL A 22 1.38 -21.81 -0.95
N GLU A 23 1.85 -22.50 -1.98
CA GLU A 23 2.88 -21.96 -2.86
C GLU A 23 2.35 -20.78 -3.68
N CYS A 24 2.81 -19.58 -3.34
CA CYS A 24 2.56 -18.34 -4.06
C CYS A 24 3.65 -17.30 -3.76
N ASP A 25 3.78 -16.32 -4.65
CA ASP A 25 4.61 -15.14 -4.41
C ASP A 25 3.74 -14.01 -3.82
N GLU A 26 3.99 -13.67 -2.56
CA GLU A 26 3.30 -12.57 -1.86
C GLU A 26 4.09 -11.26 -2.01
N TRP A 27 3.42 -10.22 -2.49
CA TRP A 27 3.94 -8.86 -2.65
C TRP A 27 3.21 -7.91 -1.70
N HIS A 28 3.95 -7.19 -0.86
CA HIS A 28 3.40 -6.25 0.11
C HIS A 28 3.53 -4.83 -0.41
N VAL A 29 2.41 -4.14 -0.55
CA VAL A 29 2.39 -2.78 -1.11
C VAL A 29 3.01 -1.80 -0.11
N ASN A 30 4.01 -1.06 -0.55
CA ASN A 30 4.49 0.16 0.08
C ASN A 30 3.67 1.34 -0.46
N PHE A 31 3.07 2.13 0.43
CA PHE A 31 2.30 3.33 0.10
C PHE A 31 3.25 4.51 -0.09
N ALA A 32 4.05 4.41 -1.15
CA ALA A 32 5.22 5.25 -1.39
C ALA A 32 4.88 6.72 -1.65
N ASP A 33 5.85 7.59 -1.37
CA ASP A 33 5.97 8.89 -2.02
C ASP A 33 6.49 8.72 -3.47
N PRO A 34 6.16 9.63 -4.41
CA PRO A 34 6.75 9.63 -5.76
C PRO A 34 8.28 9.55 -5.76
N ARG A 35 8.95 10.07 -4.73
CA ARG A 35 10.37 9.84 -4.45
C ARG A 35 10.49 8.62 -3.52
N LEU A 36 11.03 7.54 -4.05
CA LEU A 36 11.06 6.24 -3.40
C LEU A 36 11.72 6.32 -2.01
N PHE A 37 10.98 5.93 -0.97
CA PHE A 37 11.45 5.87 0.43
C PHE A 37 12.01 7.21 0.95
N CYS A 38 11.55 8.34 0.42
CA CYS A 38 12.25 9.61 0.56
C CYS A 38 12.41 10.12 2.00
N ALA A 39 11.55 9.67 2.90
CA ALA A 39 11.46 10.12 4.27
C ALA A 39 11.90 9.06 5.30
N TYR A 40 12.58 7.97 4.88
CA TYR A 40 13.00 6.91 5.80
C TYR A 40 13.88 7.39 6.98
N SER A 41 14.63 8.49 6.80
CA SER A 41 15.48 9.11 7.83
C SER A 41 14.80 10.28 8.55
N GLY A 42 13.53 10.52 8.26
CA GLY A 42 12.72 11.61 8.79
C GLY A 42 12.12 11.29 10.16
N PRO A 43 11.44 12.29 10.77
CA PRO A 43 10.83 12.15 12.09
C PRO A 43 9.40 11.57 12.06
N LEU A 44 8.80 11.39 10.89
CA LEU A 44 7.44 10.85 10.75
C LEU A 44 7.49 9.35 10.49
N LEU A 45 6.47 8.63 10.95
CA LEU A 45 6.34 7.20 10.76
C LEU A 45 4.98 6.85 10.17
N ALA A 46 4.83 7.00 8.86
CA ALA A 46 3.70 6.46 8.12
C ALA A 46 3.99 5.02 7.68
N GLN A 47 3.13 4.47 6.84
CA GLN A 47 3.25 3.09 6.37
C GLN A 47 4.54 2.87 5.57
N ASP A 48 4.96 3.88 4.78
CA ASP A 48 6.20 3.83 4.03
C ASP A 48 7.41 3.71 4.98
N GLU A 49 7.60 4.67 5.88
CA GLU A 49 8.74 4.68 6.79
C GLU A 49 8.74 3.49 7.75
N LEU A 50 7.57 3.03 8.20
CA LEU A 50 7.44 1.81 8.99
C LEU A 50 7.97 0.59 8.23
N GLN A 51 7.59 0.43 6.96
CA GLN A 51 8.04 -0.71 6.18
C GLN A 51 9.54 -0.66 5.91
N VAL A 52 10.12 0.54 5.69
CA VAL A 52 11.58 0.71 5.58
C VAL A 52 12.30 0.45 6.91
N ALA A 53 11.73 0.89 8.04
CA ALA A 53 12.29 0.61 9.37
C ALA A 53 12.33 -0.90 9.67
N GLU A 54 11.30 -1.64 9.28
CA GLU A 54 11.26 -3.10 9.43
C GLU A 54 12.14 -3.85 8.43
N HIS A 55 12.42 -3.25 7.25
CA HIS A 55 13.27 -3.80 6.18
C HIS A 55 14.41 -2.82 5.81
N PRO A 56 15.46 -2.69 6.65
CA PRO A 56 16.46 -1.62 6.48
C PRO A 56 17.20 -1.60 5.13
N ALA A 57 17.24 -2.73 4.41
CA ALA A 57 17.82 -2.78 3.08
C ALA A 57 17.05 -1.95 2.03
N LEU A 58 15.78 -1.62 2.27
CA LEU A 58 15.01 -0.70 1.41
C LEU A 58 15.65 0.71 1.37
N ALA A 59 16.16 1.20 2.49
CA ALA A 59 16.91 2.46 2.52
C ALA A 59 18.17 2.38 1.66
N ALA A 60 18.92 1.27 1.72
CA ALA A 60 20.10 1.06 0.89
C ALA A 60 19.77 1.01 -0.61
N VAL A 61 18.60 0.44 -0.99
CA VAL A 61 18.11 0.47 -2.37
C VAL A 61 17.89 1.91 -2.84
N ARG A 62 17.24 2.75 -2.03
CA ARG A 62 17.08 4.17 -2.37
C ARG A 62 18.43 4.85 -2.57
N GLU A 63 19.34 4.73 -1.63
CA GLU A 63 20.66 5.39 -1.70
C GLU A 63 21.47 4.95 -2.93
N ALA A 64 21.26 3.72 -3.41
CA ALA A 64 21.88 3.24 -4.65
C ALA A 64 21.22 3.80 -5.93
N LEU A 65 19.89 3.99 -5.92
CA LEU A 65 19.12 4.48 -7.06
C LEU A 65 19.10 6.01 -7.20
N GLU A 66 19.27 6.74 -6.10
CA GLU A 66 19.21 8.20 -6.07
C GLU A 66 20.24 8.86 -7.02
N PRO A 67 21.54 8.47 -7.02
CA PRO A 67 22.52 9.05 -7.95
C PRO A 67 22.25 8.72 -9.42
N MET A 68 21.45 7.69 -9.69
CA MET A 68 21.05 7.28 -11.04
C MET A 68 19.79 8.00 -11.54
N GLY A 69 19.14 8.79 -10.67
CA GLY A 69 17.84 9.39 -10.97
C GLY A 69 16.71 8.36 -11.11
N GLN A 70 16.84 7.21 -10.43
CA GLN A 70 15.90 6.08 -10.53
C GLN A 70 15.13 5.81 -9.23
N ALA A 71 15.35 6.62 -8.19
CA ALA A 71 14.64 6.52 -6.91
C ALA A 71 13.24 7.18 -6.99
N GLN A 72 12.42 6.75 -7.94
CA GLN A 72 11.08 7.32 -8.16
C GLN A 72 10.04 6.25 -8.50
N THR A 73 8.83 6.39 -7.94
CA THR A 73 7.68 5.52 -8.24
C THR A 73 6.69 6.16 -9.22
N GLU A 74 6.95 7.39 -9.63
CA GLU A 74 6.23 8.12 -10.67
C GLU A 74 7.20 9.06 -11.40
N ASP A 75 7.04 9.18 -12.71
CA ASP A 75 7.74 10.15 -13.56
C ASP A 75 6.78 10.90 -14.49
N ARG A 76 7.31 11.60 -15.49
CA ARG A 76 6.49 12.38 -16.44
C ARG A 76 5.62 11.51 -17.36
N GLU A 77 5.99 10.25 -17.57
CA GLU A 77 5.28 9.28 -18.40
C GLU A 77 4.22 8.51 -17.58
N GLY A 78 4.40 8.44 -16.25
CA GLY A 78 3.38 7.97 -15.31
C GLY A 78 3.98 7.10 -14.20
N ALA A 79 3.26 6.06 -13.82
CA ALA A 79 3.67 5.16 -12.75
C ALA A 79 4.92 4.34 -13.12
N THR A 80 5.92 4.34 -12.23
CA THR A 80 7.15 3.55 -12.34
C THR A 80 7.27 2.62 -11.12
N PRO A 81 6.45 1.57 -11.01
CA PRO A 81 6.43 0.72 -9.81
C PRO A 81 7.81 0.13 -9.52
N VAL A 82 8.23 0.16 -8.26
CA VAL A 82 9.52 -0.39 -7.82
C VAL A 82 9.29 -1.68 -7.04
N LEU A 83 9.97 -2.75 -7.44
CA LEU A 83 9.83 -4.08 -6.85
C LEU A 83 11.14 -4.48 -6.17
N VAL A 84 11.05 -4.91 -4.91
CA VAL A 84 12.21 -5.42 -4.16
C VAL A 84 11.85 -6.81 -3.63
N ALA A 85 12.40 -7.85 -4.26
CA ALA A 85 12.11 -9.24 -3.90
C ALA A 85 13.03 -9.76 -2.78
N GLY A 86 12.49 -10.59 -1.91
CA GLY A 86 13.23 -11.35 -0.90
C GLY A 86 14.00 -10.51 0.11
N VAL A 87 13.55 -9.28 0.37
CA VAL A 87 14.18 -8.36 1.32
C VAL A 87 13.93 -8.82 2.75
N GLU A 88 14.95 -8.73 3.58
CA GLU A 88 14.87 -9.20 4.95
C GLU A 88 14.12 -8.23 5.84
N ARG A 89 13.13 -8.76 6.56
CA ARG A 89 12.50 -8.09 7.69
C ARG A 89 13.33 -8.35 8.93
N ARG A 90 13.99 -7.32 9.44
CA ARG A 90 14.96 -7.42 10.54
C ARG A 90 14.33 -7.15 11.91
N CYS A 91 13.21 -6.45 11.96
CA CYS A 91 12.47 -6.19 13.19
C CYS A 91 10.98 -6.02 12.94
N ALA A 92 10.22 -6.02 14.03
CA ALA A 92 8.84 -5.55 14.09
C ALA A 92 8.77 -4.33 14.99
N LEU A 93 8.09 -3.25 14.56
CA LEU A 93 7.88 -2.07 15.40
C LEU A 93 6.44 -2.00 15.87
N ALA A 94 6.23 -2.11 17.18
CA ALA A 94 4.89 -2.02 17.75
C ALA A 94 4.39 -0.55 17.75
N THR A 95 3.51 -0.20 16.81
CA THR A 95 3.02 1.17 16.63
C THR A 95 1.73 1.50 17.41
N GLY A 96 0.96 0.51 17.86
CA GLY A 96 -0.32 0.73 18.52
C GLY A 96 -0.25 1.40 19.91
N PRO A 97 -1.35 1.98 20.43
CA PRO A 97 -1.38 2.55 21.78
C PRO A 97 -1.06 1.54 22.89
N ASN A 98 -0.17 1.90 23.81
CA ASN A 98 0.12 1.14 25.02
C ASN A 98 0.64 2.07 26.14
N ARG A 99 -0.23 2.37 27.13
CA ARG A 99 0.10 3.25 28.26
C ARG A 99 1.20 2.67 29.16
N ALA A 100 1.17 1.36 29.42
CA ALA A 100 2.15 0.71 30.30
C ALA A 100 3.57 0.71 29.71
N ALA A 101 3.68 0.68 28.38
CA ALA A 101 4.95 0.76 27.65
C ALA A 101 5.39 2.19 27.30
N GLY A 102 4.75 3.23 27.85
CA GLY A 102 5.13 4.63 27.61
C GLY A 102 4.70 5.21 26.26
N ARG A 103 3.86 4.51 25.49
CA ARG A 103 3.30 4.95 24.18
C ARG A 103 1.76 5.05 24.21
N PRO A 104 1.16 5.87 25.10
CA PRO A 104 -0.29 5.88 25.32
C PRO A 104 -1.13 6.26 24.10
N ARG A 105 -0.53 6.93 23.11
CA ARG A 105 -1.17 7.30 21.83
C ARG A 105 -0.62 6.52 20.63
N GLY A 106 0.23 5.52 20.87
CA GLY A 106 0.97 4.81 19.83
C GLY A 106 2.21 5.55 19.37
N LEU A 107 2.78 5.10 18.25
CA LEU A 107 4.00 5.61 17.61
C LEU A 107 3.80 5.92 16.12
N TYR A 108 2.57 5.95 15.61
CA TYR A 108 2.29 6.22 14.20
C TYR A 108 2.22 7.72 13.91
N GLY A 109 2.67 8.15 12.72
CA GLY A 109 2.72 9.54 12.28
C GLY A 109 3.54 10.43 13.23
N ASN A 110 3.06 11.65 13.47
CA ASN A 110 3.63 12.59 14.44
C ASN A 110 3.86 12.03 15.86
N ALA A 111 3.18 10.96 16.28
CA ALA A 111 3.44 10.36 17.58
C ALA A 111 4.86 9.76 17.67
N PHE A 112 5.44 9.34 16.55
CA PHE A 112 6.84 8.89 16.48
C PHE A 112 7.82 10.03 16.80
N ALA A 113 7.64 11.19 16.14
CA ALA A 113 8.48 12.37 16.33
C ALA A 113 8.51 12.85 17.79
N LEU A 114 7.39 12.69 18.50
CA LEU A 114 7.22 13.11 19.89
C LEU A 114 7.68 12.05 20.89
N ALA A 115 7.91 10.81 20.48
CA ALA A 115 8.29 9.73 21.36
C ALA A 115 9.76 9.84 21.78
N LYS A 116 10.04 9.51 23.05
CA LYS A 116 11.42 9.42 23.51
C LYS A 116 12.13 8.22 22.86
N PRO A 117 13.43 8.32 22.51
CA PRO A 117 14.15 7.23 21.86
C PRO A 117 14.08 5.89 22.59
N GLU A 118 14.08 5.89 23.93
CA GLU A 118 13.94 4.69 24.74
C GLU A 118 12.59 3.99 24.57
N VAL A 119 11.50 4.73 24.37
CA VAL A 119 10.16 4.18 24.11
C VAL A 119 10.13 3.51 22.74
N VAL A 120 10.73 4.15 21.74
CA VAL A 120 10.84 3.58 20.39
C VAL A 120 11.66 2.29 20.43
N ARG A 121 12.84 2.31 21.05
CA ARG A 121 13.69 1.10 21.18
C ARG A 121 12.97 -0.04 21.89
N ALA A 122 12.22 0.25 22.96
CA ALA A 122 11.45 -0.77 23.67
C ALA A 122 10.27 -1.34 22.85
N ALA A 123 9.80 -0.62 21.84
CA ALA A 123 8.75 -1.07 20.93
C ALA A 123 9.28 -1.91 19.74
N VAL A 124 10.61 -1.98 19.54
CA VAL A 124 11.25 -2.78 18.49
C VAL A 124 11.46 -4.21 18.97
N GLN A 125 10.99 -5.18 18.19
CA GLN A 125 11.22 -6.60 18.41
C GLN A 125 12.13 -7.14 17.29
N PRO A 126 13.39 -7.52 17.58
CA PRO A 126 14.27 -8.13 16.60
C PRO A 126 13.67 -9.43 16.01
N GLN A 127 13.85 -9.65 14.71
CA GLN A 127 13.48 -10.90 14.04
C GLN A 127 14.76 -11.70 13.78
N ASN A 128 14.95 -12.80 14.51
CA ASN A 128 16.12 -13.67 14.38
C ASN A 128 15.69 -15.16 14.43
N PRO A 129 15.80 -15.92 13.32
CA PRO A 129 16.29 -15.48 12.01
C PRO A 129 15.36 -14.43 11.37
N PRO A 130 15.88 -13.57 10.47
CA PRO A 130 15.03 -12.63 9.76
C PRO A 130 14.08 -13.37 8.81
N THR A 131 12.85 -12.87 8.66
CA THR A 131 11.96 -13.31 7.59
C THR A 131 12.28 -12.56 6.30
N ARG A 132 11.78 -13.04 5.16
CA ARG A 132 11.92 -12.39 3.86
C ARG A 132 10.55 -12.03 3.31
N SER A 133 10.48 -10.93 2.60
CA SER A 133 9.23 -10.45 1.99
C SER A 133 9.54 -9.80 0.64
N ASN A 134 8.56 -9.81 -0.27
CA ASN A 134 8.64 -9.02 -1.49
C ASN A 134 7.84 -7.72 -1.30
N ILE A 135 8.39 -6.60 -1.74
CA ILE A 135 7.84 -5.26 -1.56
C ILE A 135 7.51 -4.67 -2.94
N LEU A 136 6.32 -4.08 -3.08
CA LEU A 136 5.86 -3.36 -4.27
C LEU A 136 5.60 -1.90 -3.88
N ALA A 137 6.42 -0.96 -4.34
CA ALA A 137 6.24 0.46 -4.08
C ALA A 137 5.50 1.17 -5.22
N ILE A 138 4.39 1.81 -4.88
CA ILE A 138 3.56 2.62 -5.79
C ILE A 138 3.05 3.88 -5.07
N ALA A 139 3.09 5.02 -5.74
CA ALA A 139 2.64 6.29 -5.19
C ALA A 139 1.16 6.58 -5.47
N ALA A 140 0.41 6.89 -4.42
CA ALA A 140 -0.94 7.42 -4.57
C ALA A 140 -0.89 8.93 -4.86
N PRO A 141 -1.81 9.48 -5.65
CA PRO A 141 -1.89 10.92 -5.85
C PRO A 141 -2.44 11.63 -4.61
N VAL A 142 -2.18 12.94 -4.54
CA VAL A 142 -2.78 13.86 -3.56
C VAL A 142 -3.75 14.78 -4.28
N GLY A 143 -4.88 15.09 -3.64
CA GLY A 143 -5.90 15.95 -4.24
C GLY A 143 -6.85 16.58 -3.22
N HIS A 144 -7.81 17.34 -3.74
CA HIS A 144 -8.87 17.98 -2.98
C HIS A 144 -10.15 18.05 -3.81
N GLY A 145 -11.29 18.19 -3.14
CA GLY A 145 -12.61 18.32 -3.79
C GLY A 145 -13.08 17.04 -4.46
N ARG A 146 -13.85 17.16 -5.54
CA ARG A 146 -14.40 16.02 -6.27
C ARG A 146 -13.34 15.36 -7.16
N TYR A 147 -13.33 14.02 -7.20
CA TYR A 147 -12.48 13.27 -8.13
C TYR A 147 -12.93 13.50 -9.58
N SER A 148 -11.99 13.86 -10.44
CA SER A 148 -12.18 13.87 -11.90
C SER A 148 -11.95 12.49 -12.50
N ALA A 149 -12.55 12.22 -13.67
CA ALA A 149 -12.30 11.00 -14.43
C ALA A 149 -10.79 10.77 -14.71
N ARG A 150 -10.04 11.85 -14.98
CA ARG A 150 -8.58 11.78 -15.21
C ARG A 150 -7.82 11.32 -13.96
N GLN A 151 -8.20 11.79 -12.77
CA GLN A 151 -7.58 11.34 -11.52
C GLN A 151 -7.90 9.88 -11.25
N ILE A 152 -9.16 9.47 -11.44
CA ILE A 152 -9.60 8.08 -11.28
C ILE A 152 -8.83 7.15 -12.22
N GLU A 153 -8.69 7.55 -13.49
CA GLU A 153 -7.90 6.81 -14.48
C GLU A 153 -6.42 6.71 -14.07
N GLY A 154 -5.82 7.81 -13.61
CA GLY A 154 -4.43 7.82 -13.14
C GLY A 154 -4.22 6.85 -11.98
N ILE A 155 -5.10 6.86 -10.98
CA ILE A 155 -5.04 5.95 -9.83
C ILE A 155 -5.17 4.49 -10.28
N ALA A 156 -6.16 4.19 -11.13
CA ALA A 156 -6.37 2.85 -11.66
C ALA A 156 -5.15 2.35 -12.45
N ARG A 157 -4.57 3.22 -13.27
CA ARG A 157 -3.36 2.93 -14.06
C ARG A 157 -2.16 2.65 -13.19
N THR A 158 -1.94 3.43 -12.12
CA THR A 158 -0.84 3.19 -11.18
C THR A 158 -0.97 1.85 -10.47
N ALA A 159 -2.15 1.55 -9.92
CA ALA A 159 -2.40 0.25 -9.29
C ALA A 159 -2.24 -0.91 -10.30
N PHE A 160 -2.78 -0.75 -11.51
CA PHE A 160 -2.66 -1.76 -12.56
C PHE A 160 -1.21 -2.00 -12.99
N ALA A 161 -0.41 -0.95 -13.15
CA ALA A 161 1.00 -1.06 -13.48
C ALA A 161 1.76 -1.81 -12.38
N GLY A 162 1.57 -1.44 -11.11
CA GLY A 162 2.21 -2.11 -9.98
C GLY A 162 1.81 -3.58 -9.86
N PHE A 163 0.51 -3.89 -9.95
CA PHE A 163 0.02 -5.26 -9.82
C PHE A 163 0.42 -6.13 -11.01
N SER A 164 0.47 -5.56 -12.22
CA SER A 164 0.98 -6.26 -13.39
C SER A 164 2.47 -6.54 -13.27
N ALA A 165 3.25 -5.58 -12.76
CA ALA A 165 4.68 -5.79 -12.52
C ALA A 165 4.91 -6.89 -11.48
N ALA A 166 4.15 -6.90 -10.38
CA ALA A 166 4.20 -7.98 -9.40
C ALA A 166 3.85 -9.34 -10.01
N ARG A 167 2.83 -9.40 -10.87
CA ARG A 167 2.46 -10.62 -11.60
C ARG A 167 3.58 -11.12 -12.51
N LEU A 168 4.25 -10.21 -13.22
CA LEU A 168 5.31 -10.53 -14.18
C LEU A 168 6.60 -10.98 -13.48
N GLU A 169 6.91 -10.40 -12.32
CA GLU A 169 8.10 -10.75 -11.53
C GLU A 169 7.90 -12.04 -10.71
N SER A 170 6.65 -12.39 -10.40
CA SER A 170 6.32 -13.65 -9.73
C SER A 170 6.71 -14.87 -10.57
N LYS A 171 7.36 -15.83 -9.91
CA LYS A 171 7.76 -17.13 -10.48
C LYS A 171 6.68 -18.17 -10.28
N SER A 172 5.93 -18.08 -9.20
CA SER A 172 4.77 -18.93 -8.95
C SER A 172 3.63 -18.57 -9.90
N ALA A 173 2.80 -19.57 -10.25
CA ALA A 173 1.59 -19.33 -11.04
C ALA A 173 0.57 -18.39 -10.36
N ARG A 174 0.72 -18.20 -9.04
CA ARG A 174 -0.12 -17.35 -8.19
C ARG A 174 0.73 -16.23 -7.59
N ALA A 175 0.38 -15.00 -7.97
CA ALA A 175 0.86 -13.77 -7.36
C ALA A 175 -0.24 -13.20 -6.46
N VAL A 176 0.10 -12.92 -5.21
CA VAL A 176 -0.84 -12.38 -4.21
C VAL A 176 -0.32 -11.01 -3.76
N VAL A 177 -1.16 -9.98 -3.87
CA VAL A 177 -0.84 -8.63 -3.43
C VAL A 177 -1.50 -8.34 -2.09
N HIS A 178 -0.68 -8.01 -1.10
CA HIS A 178 -1.10 -7.56 0.22
C HIS A 178 -1.13 -6.03 0.21
N THR A 179 -2.32 -5.45 0.36
CA THR A 179 -2.52 -4.00 0.33
C THR A 179 -3.52 -3.56 1.40
N GLY A 180 -3.86 -2.29 1.44
CA GLY A 180 -4.87 -1.71 2.32
C GLY A 180 -5.35 -0.37 1.78
N PHE A 181 -5.60 0.58 2.68
CA PHE A 181 -6.02 1.94 2.33
C PHE A 181 -4.88 2.81 1.76
N TRP A 182 -4.29 2.36 0.66
CA TRP A 182 -3.30 3.08 -0.14
C TRP A 182 -3.80 4.48 -0.48
N GLY A 183 -3.04 5.50 -0.07
CA GLY A 183 -3.37 6.91 -0.30
C GLY A 183 -4.50 7.49 0.55
N CYS A 184 -5.11 6.76 1.49
CA CYS A 184 -6.28 7.28 2.24
C CYS A 184 -5.97 7.85 3.63
N GLY A 185 -4.72 7.88 4.06
CA GLY A 185 -4.27 8.55 5.29
C GLY A 185 -3.86 9.98 5.01
N ALA A 186 -2.55 10.26 5.09
CA ALA A 186 -1.98 11.58 4.87
C ALA A 186 -2.34 12.21 3.50
N PHE A 187 -2.66 11.41 2.48
CA PHE A 187 -2.99 11.91 1.14
C PHE A 187 -4.50 12.16 0.94
N GLY A 188 -5.35 11.82 1.91
CA GLY A 188 -6.78 12.14 1.87
C GLY A 188 -7.60 11.35 0.84
N GLY A 189 -7.08 10.23 0.34
CA GLY A 189 -7.77 9.33 -0.57
C GLY A 189 -9.13 8.85 -0.03
N ASN A 190 -10.12 8.72 -0.92
CA ASN A 190 -11.42 8.18 -0.54
C ASN A 190 -11.33 6.66 -0.38
N ARG A 191 -11.57 6.14 0.82
CA ARG A 191 -11.39 4.71 1.14
C ARG A 191 -12.20 3.77 0.26
N VAL A 192 -13.43 4.13 -0.13
CA VAL A 192 -14.28 3.30 -0.99
C VAL A 192 -13.73 3.29 -2.42
N LEU A 193 -13.51 4.49 -2.99
CA LEU A 193 -13.01 4.64 -4.36
C LEU A 193 -11.63 3.98 -4.53
N MET A 194 -10.67 4.28 -3.66
CA MET A 194 -9.30 3.72 -3.73
C MET A 194 -9.31 2.19 -3.62
N THR A 195 -10.22 1.62 -2.82
CA THR A 195 -10.39 0.17 -2.73
C THR A 195 -10.97 -0.40 -4.03
N ALA A 196 -12.00 0.24 -4.60
CA ALA A 196 -12.61 -0.20 -5.85
C ALA A 196 -11.60 -0.19 -7.02
N LEU A 197 -10.75 0.85 -7.10
CA LEU A 197 -9.73 0.96 -8.14
C LEU A 197 -8.61 -0.07 -7.99
N GLN A 198 -8.20 -0.39 -6.76
CA GLN A 198 -7.28 -1.50 -6.52
C GLN A 198 -7.91 -2.85 -6.90
N ALA A 199 -9.17 -3.09 -6.57
CA ALA A 199 -9.86 -4.32 -6.94
C ALA A 199 -9.99 -4.48 -8.48
N LEU A 200 -10.34 -3.39 -9.18
CA LEU A 200 -10.39 -3.38 -10.65
C LEU A 200 -9.01 -3.64 -11.27
N ALA A 201 -7.97 -2.96 -10.77
CA ALA A 201 -6.59 -3.17 -11.21
C ALA A 201 -6.14 -4.63 -11.00
N ALA A 202 -6.50 -5.25 -9.88
CA ALA A 202 -6.16 -6.63 -9.59
C ALA A 202 -6.84 -7.62 -10.54
N GLN A 203 -8.11 -7.38 -10.86
CA GLN A 203 -8.85 -8.15 -11.87
C GLN A 203 -8.18 -8.07 -13.24
N MET A 204 -7.81 -6.86 -13.67
CA MET A 204 -7.13 -6.64 -14.95
C MET A 204 -5.73 -7.27 -14.99
N ALA A 205 -4.99 -7.20 -13.89
CA ALA A 205 -3.63 -7.73 -13.78
C ALA A 205 -3.57 -9.26 -13.54
N GLY A 206 -4.70 -9.89 -13.18
CA GLY A 206 -4.73 -11.33 -12.88
C GLY A 206 -3.97 -11.71 -11.61
N VAL A 207 -4.02 -10.84 -10.59
CA VAL A 207 -3.45 -11.10 -9.25
C VAL A 207 -4.54 -11.36 -8.22
N GLU A 208 -4.21 -12.12 -7.18
CA GLU A 208 -5.07 -12.23 -6.00
C GLU A 208 -4.77 -11.07 -5.05
N VAL A 209 -5.77 -10.60 -4.29
CA VAL A 209 -5.58 -9.54 -3.30
C VAL A 209 -5.96 -10.00 -1.90
N VAL A 210 -5.09 -9.67 -0.96
CA VAL A 210 -5.38 -9.63 0.47
C VAL A 210 -5.42 -8.17 0.89
N PHE A 211 -6.63 -7.68 1.18
CA PHE A 211 -6.86 -6.33 1.66
C PHE A 211 -6.89 -6.30 3.19
N HIS A 212 -5.99 -5.51 3.78
CA HIS A 212 -5.87 -5.30 5.22
C HIS A 212 -6.54 -3.97 5.57
N TRP A 213 -7.68 -4.02 6.28
CA TRP A 213 -8.46 -2.81 6.57
C TRP A 213 -8.06 -2.12 7.88
N GLY A 214 -7.11 -2.67 8.64
CA GLY A 214 -6.68 -2.08 9.90
C GLY A 214 -7.71 -2.31 11.01
N ASP A 215 -8.37 -1.22 11.44
CA ASP A 215 -9.32 -1.21 12.54
C ASP A 215 -10.77 -1.43 12.09
N GLU A 216 -11.70 -1.52 13.05
CA GLU A 216 -13.12 -1.77 12.79
C GLU A 216 -13.76 -0.73 11.83
N ALA A 217 -13.29 0.52 11.85
CA ALA A 217 -13.78 1.56 10.96
C ALA A 217 -13.35 1.34 9.48
N GLY A 218 -12.39 0.46 9.23
CA GLY A 218 -11.96 0.07 7.90
C GLY A 218 -12.86 -0.96 7.20
N GLU A 219 -13.64 -1.76 7.93
CA GLU A 219 -14.34 -2.90 7.34
C GLU A 219 -15.39 -2.48 6.29
N ALA A 220 -16.27 -1.55 6.66
CA ALA A 220 -17.35 -1.08 5.79
C ALA A 220 -16.83 -0.51 4.45
N PRO A 221 -15.88 0.45 4.41
CA PRO A 221 -15.39 0.98 3.14
C PRO A 221 -14.60 -0.05 2.32
N ALA A 222 -13.90 -0.99 2.96
CA ALA A 222 -13.21 -2.06 2.24
C ALA A 222 -14.20 -2.98 1.50
N ASN A 223 -15.26 -3.39 2.19
CA ASN A 223 -16.32 -4.24 1.62
C ASN A 223 -17.16 -3.51 0.57
N GLU A 224 -17.40 -2.21 0.74
CA GLU A 224 -18.11 -1.40 -0.24
C GLU A 224 -17.30 -1.22 -1.53
N GLY A 225 -16.01 -0.86 -1.42
CA GLY A 225 -15.14 -0.72 -2.60
C GLY A 225 -14.99 -2.01 -3.40
N ALA A 226 -14.85 -3.15 -2.70
CA ALA A 226 -14.79 -4.46 -3.36
C ALA A 226 -16.08 -4.81 -4.11
N ARG A 227 -17.26 -4.51 -3.53
CA ARG A 227 -18.56 -4.70 -4.18
C ARG A 227 -18.70 -3.82 -5.41
N LEU A 228 -18.28 -2.56 -5.31
CA LEU A 228 -18.33 -1.60 -6.41
C LEU A 228 -17.50 -2.07 -7.61
N ALA A 229 -16.28 -2.57 -7.37
CA ALA A 229 -15.46 -3.13 -8.45
C ALA A 229 -16.11 -4.38 -9.09
N ALA A 230 -16.72 -5.25 -8.28
CA ALA A 230 -17.41 -6.45 -8.79
C ALA A 230 -18.63 -6.11 -9.66
N SER A 231 -19.40 -5.07 -9.31
CA SER A 231 -20.54 -4.64 -10.14
C SER A 231 -20.12 -4.01 -11.46
N SER A 232 -18.93 -3.41 -11.52
CA SER A 232 -18.42 -2.75 -12.72
C SER A 232 -17.58 -3.66 -13.63
N ALA A 233 -17.31 -4.91 -13.23
CA ALA A 233 -16.37 -5.82 -13.89
C ALA A 233 -16.79 -6.34 -15.28
N HIS A 234 -17.95 -5.93 -15.80
CA HIS A 234 -18.49 -6.40 -17.08
C HIS A 234 -18.46 -5.33 -18.20
N GLY A 235 -17.96 -4.13 -17.91
CA GLY A 235 -17.86 -3.03 -18.87
C GLY A 235 -16.44 -2.81 -19.42
N GLU A 236 -16.34 -2.00 -20.47
CA GLU A 236 -15.06 -1.42 -20.87
C GLU A 236 -14.51 -0.55 -19.73
N VAL A 237 -13.19 -0.62 -19.47
CA VAL A 237 -12.53 0.12 -18.37
C VAL A 237 -12.86 1.61 -18.41
N ALA A 238 -12.92 2.21 -19.61
CA ALA A 238 -13.29 3.60 -19.78
C ALA A 238 -14.71 3.92 -19.28
N ALA A 239 -15.67 3.02 -19.52
CA ALA A 239 -17.05 3.18 -19.04
C ALA A 239 -17.12 3.10 -17.51
N VAL A 240 -16.37 2.17 -16.91
CA VAL A 240 -16.27 2.03 -15.44
C VAL A 240 -15.70 3.31 -14.82
N ILE A 241 -14.64 3.87 -15.40
CA ILE A 241 -14.05 5.13 -14.92
C ILE A 241 -15.06 6.28 -14.96
N GLN A 242 -15.84 6.39 -16.04
CA GLN A 242 -16.88 7.42 -16.17
C GLN A 242 -18.02 7.23 -15.15
N GLU A 243 -18.43 5.99 -14.92
CA GLU A 243 -19.42 5.65 -13.90
C GLU A 243 -18.95 6.10 -12.51
N LEU A 244 -17.73 5.73 -12.12
CA LEU A 244 -17.13 6.10 -10.83
C LEU A 244 -16.99 7.62 -10.69
N ALA A 245 -16.63 8.34 -11.75
CA ALA A 245 -16.59 9.81 -11.75
C ALA A 245 -18.01 10.42 -11.56
N GLY A 246 -19.02 9.80 -12.17
CA GLY A 246 -20.43 10.16 -12.05
C GLY A 246 -20.97 10.06 -10.62
N MET A 247 -20.48 9.09 -9.84
CA MET A 247 -20.86 8.88 -8.43
C MET A 247 -20.44 10.03 -7.50
N GLY A 248 -19.48 10.86 -7.92
CA GLY A 248 -19.16 12.11 -7.23
C GLY A 248 -18.40 11.94 -5.91
N PHE A 249 -17.54 10.93 -5.83
CA PHE A 249 -16.61 10.80 -4.72
C PHE A 249 -15.78 12.07 -4.52
N GLU A 250 -15.50 12.38 -3.26
CA GLU A 250 -14.66 13.50 -2.85
C GLU A 250 -13.42 13.02 -2.08
N TRP A 251 -12.33 13.75 -2.26
CA TRP A 251 -11.13 13.62 -1.43
C TRP A 251 -11.52 13.92 0.01
N GLY A 252 -11.08 13.04 0.92
CA GLY A 252 -11.21 13.26 2.35
C GLY A 252 -10.24 14.33 2.85
N VAL A 253 -10.34 14.62 4.15
CA VAL A 253 -9.35 15.45 4.83
C VAL A 253 -8.15 14.57 5.16
N SER A 254 -6.96 15.03 4.77
CA SER A 254 -5.70 14.43 5.23
C SER A 254 -5.70 14.33 6.75
N ASP A 255 -5.37 13.17 7.29
CA ASP A 255 -5.28 12.99 8.75
C ASP A 255 -4.03 13.63 9.37
N GLY A 256 -3.19 14.28 8.54
CA GLY A 256 -2.06 15.10 8.98
C GLY A 256 -0.98 14.32 9.73
N ASN A 257 -0.90 13.01 9.50
CA ASN A 257 0.13 12.17 10.08
C ASN A 257 1.55 12.63 9.75
#